data_AF-A0A5F9DDI8-F1
#
_entry.id   AF-A0A5F9DDI8-F1
#
_cell.length_a   1.000
_cell.length_b   1.000
_cell.length_c   1.000
_cell.angle_alpha   90.00
_cell.angle_beta   90.00
_cell.angle_gamma   90.00
#
_symmetry.space_group_name_H-M   'P 1'
#
loop_
_entity.id
_entity.type
_entity.pdbx_description
1 polymer ?
#
loop_
_entity_poly.entity_id
_entity_poly.type
_entity_poly.pdbx_seq_one_letter_code
_entity_poly.pdbx_strand_id
1 'polypeptide(L)'
;MREACPSACQRRREGREWSRPRISGALIGRVPPSWERGRVLERAEGGGKGKGRSYPRSPETLIGSELRRREEGAYPHGAEGACAGPPLPPPPFSWEQRAGSAGRSGRAAGLCAMARPEWQSLEQCLEKHLPLADLQEVKRILYGKETRKLDLPGSALEAASRGDFELRGYGFEAAEEQLRRPRLVRVGLVQNRTPLPADAPVLEQVSALHKRIEAIAEVAAMCGVNIICFQEAWTMPFAFCTREKLPWTEFAESAEDGPTTRFCQKLAKKHEMVVVSPILERDRNHGDILWNTAVVISSSGTVLGKTRKNHIPRVGDFNESTYYMEGNLGHPVFETQFGKIAVNICYGRHHPLNWLMYSINGAEIIFNPSATIGALSESLWPIEARNAAIANHCYTCAINRVGEEHFPHEFTSGDGKKAHKDFGYFYGSSYVAAPDSSRTPGLSRNRDGLLVAELDLNLCRQMNDVWSFKVGRRVPPAPCGPAAAPRALRHGSRDALTPRPECSVWNTRTGTPPPRWPRGGSTGHSTD
;
A
#
# COMPACT_ATOMS: atom_id res chain seq x y z
N MET A 1 60.03 -22.24 0.38
CA MET A 1 61.48 -22.00 0.21
C MET A 1 61.62 -20.74 -0.62
N ARG A 2 62.42 -19.72 -0.33
CA ARG A 2 63.37 -19.32 0.76
C ARG A 2 63.52 -17.78 0.56
N GLU A 3 63.80 -16.86 1.48
CA GLU A 3 64.15 -16.74 2.92
C GLU A 3 63.62 -15.34 3.38
N ALA A 4 63.11 -15.08 4.60
CA ALA A 4 63.79 -14.92 5.91
C ALA A 4 64.95 -13.88 5.88
N CYS A 5 65.18 -12.97 6.84
CA CYS A 5 64.79 -12.75 8.26
C CYS A 5 65.12 -11.26 8.62
N PRO A 6 65.34 -10.77 9.88
CA PRO A 6 64.76 -10.98 11.24
C PRO A 6 64.05 -9.69 11.77
N SER A 7 63.08 -9.66 12.70
CA SER A 7 62.96 -10.08 14.12
C SER A 7 63.38 -9.04 15.22
N ALA A 8 62.36 -8.46 15.87
CA ALA A 8 62.19 -8.11 17.30
C ALA A 8 63.35 -7.65 18.23
N CYS A 9 63.09 -6.61 19.05
CA CYS A 9 63.62 -6.47 20.42
C CYS A 9 62.63 -5.71 21.37
N GLN A 10 62.94 -5.56 22.67
CA GLN A 10 61.95 -5.53 23.76
C GLN A 10 61.99 -4.31 24.73
N ARG A 11 60.81 -4.02 25.33
CA ARG A 11 60.53 -3.63 26.76
C ARG A 11 61.03 -2.30 27.38
N ARG A 12 60.04 -1.55 27.95
CA ARG A 12 60.02 -0.82 29.27
C ARG A 12 60.98 0.39 29.45
N ARG A 13 60.80 1.36 30.38
CA ARG A 13 59.74 1.79 31.34
C ARG A 13 59.95 3.28 31.73
N GLU A 14 59.05 3.84 32.55
CA GLU A 14 59.17 5.11 33.34
C GLU A 14 59.14 6.43 32.54
N GLY A 15 58.59 7.55 33.05
CA GLY A 15 57.81 7.77 34.27
C GLY A 15 57.87 9.24 34.76
N ARG A 16 56.72 9.90 34.97
CA ARG A 16 56.58 11.11 35.83
C ARG A 16 55.11 11.48 36.07
N GLU A 17 54.74 11.64 37.34
CA GLU A 17 53.46 12.19 37.81
C GLU A 17 53.44 13.72 37.71
N TRP A 18 52.26 14.37 37.75
CA TRP A 18 52.02 15.63 38.47
C TRP A 18 50.53 15.79 38.84
N SER A 19 50.26 16.62 39.85
CA SER A 19 49.09 16.55 40.75
C SER A 19 47.85 17.39 40.35
N ARG A 20 46.70 17.07 40.96
CA ARG A 20 45.45 17.87 40.89
C ARG A 20 45.51 19.17 41.71
N PRO A 21 44.73 20.20 41.34
CA PRO A 21 44.17 21.18 42.27
C PRO A 21 42.66 20.99 42.52
N ARG A 22 42.16 21.53 43.64
CA ARG A 22 40.74 21.76 44.00
C ARG A 22 40.49 23.28 44.06
N ILE A 23 39.23 23.74 43.97
CA ILE A 23 38.49 24.55 44.98
C ILE A 23 37.11 25.04 44.43
N SER A 24 36.16 25.26 45.36
CA SER A 24 34.75 25.78 45.32
C SER A 24 34.17 26.54 44.11
N GLY A 25 32.85 26.64 43.90
CA GLY A 25 31.68 26.11 44.67
C GLY A 25 30.37 26.90 44.41
N ALA A 26 29.22 26.35 44.86
CA ALA A 26 27.83 26.89 44.74
C ALA A 26 27.25 26.98 43.29
N LEU A 27 25.96 26.75 42.99
CA LEU A 27 24.71 26.65 43.79
C LEU A 27 23.69 25.72 43.09
N ILE A 28 22.54 25.45 43.74
CA ILE A 28 21.22 24.91 43.27
C ILE A 28 20.82 23.49 43.73
N GLY A 29 19.67 23.42 44.42
CA GLY A 29 18.61 22.41 44.20
C GLY A 29 18.75 21.03 44.86
N ARG A 30 18.10 20.82 46.02
CA ARG A 30 17.86 19.48 46.60
C ARG A 30 16.55 18.86 46.09
N VAL A 31 16.59 17.60 45.66
CA VAL A 31 15.48 16.61 45.77
C VAL A 31 16.11 15.23 46.07
N PRO A 32 15.65 14.48 47.08
CA PRO A 32 16.31 13.22 47.49
C PRO A 32 15.82 11.98 46.70
N PRO A 33 16.68 10.99 46.46
CA PRO A 33 16.30 9.67 45.94
C PRO A 33 15.92 8.71 47.07
N SER A 34 15.11 7.68 46.80
CA SER A 34 14.98 6.57 47.76
C SER A 34 14.60 5.21 47.14
N TRP A 35 15.41 4.21 47.52
CA TRP A 35 15.23 2.74 47.48
C TRP A 35 15.47 1.93 46.19
N GLU A 36 16.40 1.00 46.34
CA GLU A 36 16.81 -0.05 45.40
C GLU A 36 16.24 -1.43 45.77
N ARG A 37 16.24 -2.34 44.78
CA ARG A 37 16.54 -3.79 44.89
C ARG A 37 15.79 -4.65 45.95
N GLY A 38 14.61 -5.13 45.55
CA GLY A 38 14.41 -6.53 45.09
C GLY A 38 14.56 -7.73 46.05
N ARG A 39 13.62 -8.69 45.94
CA ARG A 39 13.92 -10.13 45.98
C ARG A 39 12.82 -11.02 45.38
N VAL A 40 13.26 -12.17 44.86
CA VAL A 40 12.44 -13.32 44.42
C VAL A 40 11.91 -14.08 45.63
N LEU A 41 10.70 -14.64 45.53
CA LEU A 41 10.26 -15.79 46.33
C LEU A 41 9.39 -16.73 45.47
N GLU A 42 9.66 -18.02 45.59
CA GLU A 42 9.02 -19.11 44.85
C GLU A 42 8.13 -19.93 45.80
N ARG A 43 7.08 -20.57 45.25
CA ARG A 43 6.29 -21.71 45.80
C ARG A 43 5.54 -21.56 47.14
N ALA A 44 4.24 -21.85 47.07
CA ALA A 44 3.63 -22.94 47.84
C ALA A 44 2.42 -23.52 47.08
N GLU A 45 2.25 -24.84 47.09
CA GLU A 45 1.08 -25.53 46.54
C GLU A 45 -0.09 -25.51 47.53
N GLY A 46 -1.33 -25.62 47.04
CA GLY A 46 -2.51 -25.65 47.90
C GLY A 46 -3.81 -25.96 47.14
N GLY A 47 -4.05 -27.24 46.83
CA GLY A 47 -5.30 -27.66 46.19
C GLY A 47 -6.48 -27.69 47.16
N GLY A 48 -7.63 -27.12 46.77
CA GLY A 48 -8.87 -27.15 47.57
C GLY A 48 -10.11 -27.09 46.68
N LYS A 49 -10.95 -28.14 46.71
CA LYS A 49 -12.24 -28.16 46.02
C LYS A 49 -13.30 -27.41 46.85
N GLY A 50 -14.02 -26.46 46.26
CA GLY A 50 -15.14 -25.75 46.90
C GLY A 50 -16.29 -25.49 45.91
N LYS A 51 -17.54 -25.75 46.33
CA LYS A 51 -18.74 -25.65 45.47
C LYS A 51 -19.28 -24.21 45.44
N GLY A 52 -19.80 -23.79 44.28
CA GLY A 52 -20.13 -22.39 43.99
C GLY A 52 -21.43 -21.83 44.57
N ARG A 53 -21.79 -20.62 44.11
CA ARG A 53 -23.17 -20.10 44.01
C ARG A 53 -23.25 -18.80 43.17
N SER A 54 -24.31 -18.74 42.35
CA SER A 54 -25.08 -17.56 41.88
C SER A 54 -24.49 -16.14 41.94
N TYR A 55 -24.43 -15.48 40.78
CA TYR A 55 -24.52 -14.02 40.67
C TYR A 55 -25.99 -13.54 40.73
N PRO A 56 -26.30 -12.42 41.40
CA PRO A 56 -27.65 -11.83 41.37
C PRO A 56 -27.92 -11.04 40.09
N ARG A 57 -29.18 -11.03 39.63
CA ARG A 57 -29.67 -10.11 38.59
C ARG A 57 -29.96 -8.73 39.20
N SER A 58 -29.70 -7.66 38.45
CA SER A 58 -30.22 -6.31 38.72
C SER A 58 -31.65 -6.14 38.19
N PRO A 59 -32.45 -5.16 38.68
CA PRO A 59 -33.90 -5.17 38.54
C PRO A 59 -34.41 -4.39 37.32
N GLU A 60 -35.58 -4.80 36.83
CA GLU A 60 -36.44 -4.02 35.94
C GLU A 60 -37.16 -2.92 36.73
N THR A 61 -37.48 -1.80 36.06
CA THR A 61 -38.36 -0.76 36.63
C THR A 61 -39.47 -0.41 35.64
N LEU A 62 -40.71 -0.75 36.00
CA LEU A 62 -41.94 -0.39 35.31
C LEU A 62 -42.56 0.84 35.96
N ILE A 63 -42.81 1.90 35.19
CA ILE A 63 -43.90 2.88 35.42
C ILE A 63 -44.47 3.26 34.06
N GLY A 64 -45.79 3.37 33.93
CA GLY A 64 -46.45 3.85 32.72
C GLY A 64 -47.70 4.66 33.02
N SER A 65 -48.23 5.33 31.97
CA SER A 65 -49.48 6.12 31.92
C SER A 65 -49.51 7.38 32.83
N GLU A 66 -50.16 8.50 32.49
CA GLU A 66 -51.16 8.83 31.45
C GLU A 66 -50.93 10.24 30.84
N LEU A 67 -51.33 10.47 29.57
CA LEU A 67 -52.29 11.52 29.15
C LEU A 67 -52.48 11.53 27.61
N ARG A 68 -53.69 11.86 27.13
CA ARG A 68 -54.12 11.83 25.71
C ARG A 68 -54.52 13.23 25.20
N ARG A 69 -54.78 13.32 23.87
CA ARG A 69 -55.45 14.41 23.09
C ARG A 69 -54.54 15.62 22.82
N ARG A 70 -54.46 16.23 21.63
CA ARG A 70 -55.25 16.31 20.35
C ARG A 70 -54.32 16.86 19.22
N GLU A 71 -54.57 16.91 17.90
CA GLU A 71 -55.54 16.37 16.90
C GLU A 71 -54.84 16.49 15.50
N GLU A 72 -54.70 15.42 14.69
CA GLU A 72 -55.39 15.18 13.39
C GLU A 72 -54.82 15.83 12.09
N GLY A 73 -54.94 15.12 10.95
CA GLY A 73 -54.46 15.53 9.60
C GLY A 73 -53.65 14.45 8.84
N ALA A 74 -54.17 13.25 8.59
CA ALA A 74 -54.97 12.87 7.40
C ALA A 74 -54.16 12.35 6.19
N TYR A 75 -54.20 11.02 5.97
CA TYR A 75 -53.82 10.29 4.74
C TYR A 75 -55.07 9.54 4.23
N PRO A 76 -55.33 9.44 2.91
CA PRO A 76 -56.36 8.57 2.35
C PRO A 76 -55.81 7.19 1.93
N HIS A 77 -56.63 6.15 2.10
CA HIS A 77 -56.41 4.75 1.66
C HIS A 77 -57.40 4.36 0.55
N GLY A 78 -57.03 3.35 -0.25
CA GLY A 78 -57.92 2.61 -1.18
C GLY A 78 -57.47 2.70 -2.65
N ALA A 79 -57.52 1.65 -3.46
CA ALA A 79 -58.01 0.27 -3.23
C ALA A 79 -57.27 -0.76 -4.13
N GLU A 80 -57.53 -2.04 -3.89
CA GLU A 80 -56.87 -3.18 -4.54
C GLU A 80 -57.37 -3.47 -5.97
N GLY A 81 -56.53 -4.14 -6.77
CA GLY A 81 -56.91 -4.67 -8.08
C GLY A 81 -55.88 -5.69 -8.59
N ALA A 82 -56.18 -6.98 -8.46
CA ALA A 82 -55.28 -8.06 -8.86
C ALA A 82 -55.54 -8.49 -10.32
N CYS A 83 -54.48 -8.60 -11.13
CA CYS A 83 -54.48 -9.34 -12.40
C CYS A 83 -53.11 -9.97 -12.63
N ALA A 84 -53.07 -11.31 -12.75
CA ALA A 84 -51.85 -12.05 -13.02
C ALA A 84 -51.62 -12.19 -14.55
N GLY A 85 -50.45 -11.77 -15.03
CA GLY A 85 -50.00 -12.00 -16.41
C GLY A 85 -49.18 -13.30 -16.54
N PRO A 86 -49.19 -13.96 -17.71
CA PRO A 86 -48.43 -15.20 -17.93
C PRO A 86 -46.92 -14.95 -18.07
N PRO A 87 -46.07 -15.97 -17.80
CA PRO A 87 -44.62 -15.82 -17.86
C PRO A 87 -44.09 -15.76 -19.30
N LEU A 88 -43.14 -14.84 -19.54
CA LEU A 88 -42.41 -14.73 -20.81
C LEU A 88 -41.36 -15.86 -20.95
N PRO A 89 -41.17 -16.44 -22.14
CA PRO A 89 -40.14 -17.46 -22.37
C PRO A 89 -38.73 -16.85 -22.49
N PRO A 90 -37.67 -17.60 -22.16
CA PRO A 90 -36.29 -17.15 -22.33
C PRO A 90 -35.88 -17.13 -23.81
N PRO A 91 -34.97 -16.22 -24.23
CA PRO A 91 -34.51 -16.16 -25.62
C PRO A 91 -33.53 -17.31 -25.94
N PRO A 92 -33.63 -17.94 -27.13
CA PRO A 92 -32.66 -18.93 -27.57
C PRO A 92 -31.40 -18.26 -28.10
N PHE A 93 -30.24 -18.62 -27.54
CA PHE A 93 -28.93 -18.36 -28.17
C PHE A 93 -28.50 -19.60 -28.95
N SER A 94 -28.73 -19.60 -30.26
CA SER A 94 -28.04 -20.47 -31.21
C SER A 94 -27.27 -19.61 -32.22
N TRP A 95 -26.00 -19.94 -32.43
CA TRP A 95 -25.21 -19.40 -33.52
C TRP A 95 -25.36 -20.35 -34.71
N GLU A 96 -26.00 -19.91 -35.79
CA GLU A 96 -25.98 -20.63 -37.06
C GLU A 96 -25.53 -19.68 -38.17
N GLN A 97 -24.57 -20.14 -38.95
CA GLN A 97 -23.93 -19.34 -39.98
C GLN A 97 -24.86 -19.16 -41.19
N ARG A 98 -25.10 -17.92 -41.61
CA ARG A 98 -25.49 -17.63 -43.00
C ARG A 98 -24.59 -16.57 -43.59
N ALA A 99 -23.81 -16.98 -44.58
CA ALA A 99 -23.05 -16.08 -45.42
C ALA A 99 -24.00 -15.25 -46.31
N GLY A 100 -23.74 -13.95 -46.40
CA GLY A 100 -24.43 -13.02 -47.30
C GLY A 100 -23.46 -11.93 -47.72
N SER A 101 -23.11 -11.90 -49.00
CA SER A 101 -22.02 -11.08 -49.54
C SER A 101 -22.46 -9.65 -49.90
N ALA A 102 -21.80 -8.65 -49.33
CA ALA A 102 -21.66 -7.32 -49.92
C ALA A 102 -20.38 -6.68 -49.38
N GLY A 103 -19.40 -6.43 -50.25
CA GLY A 103 -18.07 -6.00 -49.81
C GLY A 103 -17.96 -4.50 -49.52
N ARG A 104 -17.14 -4.15 -48.53
CA ARG A 104 -16.27 -2.96 -48.57
C ARG A 104 -15.04 -3.16 -47.68
N SER A 105 -13.90 -2.69 -48.16
CA SER A 105 -12.59 -2.85 -47.54
C SER A 105 -12.47 -2.10 -46.21
N GLY A 106 -12.15 -2.83 -45.14
CA GLY A 106 -11.77 -2.24 -43.85
C GLY A 106 -11.04 -3.28 -43.00
N ARG A 107 -9.73 -3.10 -42.79
CA ARG A 107 -8.96 -3.96 -41.89
C ARG A 107 -9.38 -3.66 -40.44
N ALA A 108 -10.26 -4.50 -39.88
CA ALA A 108 -10.54 -4.50 -38.45
C ALA A 108 -9.34 -5.10 -37.68
N ALA A 109 -8.24 -4.33 -37.59
CA ALA A 109 -7.20 -4.61 -36.62
C ALA A 109 -7.77 -4.36 -35.22
N GLY A 110 -7.66 -5.35 -34.33
CA GLY A 110 -8.18 -5.25 -32.97
C GLY A 110 -7.53 -4.09 -32.22
N LEU A 111 -8.32 -3.06 -31.91
CA LEU A 111 -7.92 -1.91 -31.11
C LEU A 111 -7.76 -2.30 -29.64
N CYS A 112 -6.69 -3.04 -29.33
CA CYS A 112 -6.02 -2.81 -28.05
C CYS A 112 -5.34 -1.45 -28.16
N ALA A 113 -6.09 -0.39 -27.83
CA ALA A 113 -5.61 0.98 -27.96
C ALA A 113 -4.48 1.20 -26.94
N MET A 114 -3.24 1.05 -27.39
CA MET A 114 -2.07 1.44 -26.62
C MET A 114 -2.22 2.91 -26.20
N ALA A 115 -1.85 3.20 -24.95
CA ALA A 115 -1.88 4.54 -24.39
C ALA A 115 -1.20 5.52 -25.35
N ARG A 116 -1.96 6.43 -25.96
CA ARG A 116 -1.40 7.37 -26.96
C ARG A 116 -0.36 8.28 -26.28
N PRO A 117 0.88 8.37 -26.78
CA PRO A 117 1.92 9.23 -26.21
C PRO A 117 1.53 10.73 -26.15
N GLU A 118 0.59 11.14 -27.02
CA GLU A 118 0.04 12.50 -27.10
C GLU A 118 -0.84 12.88 -25.89
N TRP A 119 -1.39 11.92 -25.15
CA TRP A 119 -2.30 12.19 -24.03
C TRP A 119 -1.52 12.30 -22.70
N GLN A 120 -1.20 13.54 -22.32
CA GLN A 120 -0.33 13.86 -21.19
C GLN A 120 -0.97 13.60 -19.82
N SER A 121 -2.23 14.00 -19.60
CA SER A 121 -2.97 13.73 -18.35
C SER A 121 -4.49 13.82 -18.54
N LEU A 122 -5.24 13.26 -17.59
CA LEU A 122 -6.70 13.35 -17.54
C LEU A 122 -7.17 14.79 -17.30
N GLU A 123 -6.51 15.49 -16.39
CA GLU A 123 -6.87 16.84 -15.96
C GLU A 123 -6.77 17.84 -17.10
N GLN A 124 -5.67 17.82 -17.88
CA GLN A 124 -5.55 18.67 -19.07
C GLN A 124 -6.67 18.42 -20.08
N CYS A 125 -7.11 17.16 -20.22
CA CYS A 125 -8.19 16.78 -21.11
C CYS A 125 -9.54 17.35 -20.63
N LEU A 126 -9.84 17.22 -19.34
CA LEU A 126 -11.06 17.77 -18.73
C LEU A 126 -11.07 19.30 -18.81
N GLU A 127 -9.97 19.96 -18.42
CA GLU A 127 -9.82 21.42 -18.41
C GLU A 127 -9.92 22.06 -19.80
N LYS A 128 -9.51 21.34 -20.86
CA LYS A 128 -9.57 21.83 -22.24
C LYS A 128 -10.97 21.71 -22.88
N HIS A 129 -11.80 20.76 -22.46
CA HIS A 129 -13.03 20.41 -23.19
C HIS A 129 -14.33 20.59 -22.41
N LEU A 130 -14.29 20.81 -21.09
CA LEU A 130 -15.49 21.06 -20.27
C LEU A 130 -15.68 22.56 -19.97
N PRO A 131 -16.92 23.08 -20.05
CA PRO A 131 -17.27 24.38 -19.47
C PRO A 131 -16.93 24.45 -17.99
N LEU A 132 -16.64 25.65 -17.46
CA LEU A 132 -16.15 25.82 -16.08
C LEU A 132 -17.09 25.22 -15.01
N ALA A 133 -18.41 25.35 -15.18
CA ALA A 133 -19.40 24.80 -14.25
C ALA A 133 -19.39 23.26 -14.24
N ASP A 134 -19.40 22.63 -15.42
CA ASP A 134 -19.34 21.16 -15.55
C ASP A 134 -17.99 20.62 -15.05
N LEU A 135 -16.90 21.34 -15.34
CA LEU A 135 -15.56 21.01 -14.88
C LEU A 135 -15.45 21.02 -13.36
N GLN A 136 -16.09 21.97 -12.67
CA GLN A 136 -16.13 22.03 -11.21
C GLN A 136 -16.86 20.82 -10.63
N GLU A 137 -18.02 20.46 -11.16
CA GLU A 137 -18.80 19.31 -10.67
C GLU A 137 -18.12 17.97 -10.99
N VAL A 138 -17.56 17.81 -12.19
CA VAL A 138 -16.75 16.65 -12.56
C VAL A 138 -15.52 16.52 -11.65
N LYS A 139 -14.83 17.62 -11.34
CA LYS A 139 -13.70 17.59 -10.39
C LYS A 139 -14.15 17.23 -8.99
N ARG A 140 -15.28 17.77 -8.50
CA ARG A 140 -15.85 17.44 -7.19
C ARG A 140 -16.12 15.93 -7.03
N ILE A 141 -16.63 15.28 -8.07
CA ILE A 141 -16.94 13.84 -8.06
C ILE A 141 -15.66 12.99 -8.18
N LEU A 142 -14.77 13.31 -9.12
CA LEU A 142 -13.58 12.49 -9.41
C LEU A 142 -12.45 12.66 -8.37
N TYR A 143 -12.22 13.90 -7.92
CA TYR A 143 -11.10 14.27 -7.05
C TYR A 143 -11.50 14.58 -5.61
N GLY A 144 -12.78 14.86 -5.34
CA GLY A 144 -13.27 15.27 -4.00
C GLY A 144 -13.17 16.78 -3.78
N LYS A 145 -12.85 17.20 -2.55
CA LYS A 145 -12.60 18.62 -2.20
C LYS A 145 -11.44 19.15 -3.05
N GLU A 146 -11.57 20.38 -3.57
CA GLU A 146 -10.48 21.02 -4.31
C GLU A 146 -9.27 21.28 -3.41
N THR A 147 -8.09 20.85 -3.86
CA THR A 147 -6.81 21.04 -3.17
C THR A 147 -6.25 22.43 -3.42
N ARG A 148 -5.82 23.15 -2.38
CA ARG A 148 -5.11 24.44 -2.52
C ARG A 148 -3.86 24.24 -3.39
N LYS A 149 -3.63 25.06 -4.42
CA LYS A 149 -2.34 25.07 -5.12
C LYS A 149 -1.30 25.73 -4.22
N LEU A 150 -0.11 25.12 -4.10
CA LEU A 150 1.00 25.75 -3.37
C LEU A 150 1.71 26.75 -4.27
N ASP A 151 2.05 27.90 -3.69
CA ASP A 151 3.01 28.82 -4.27
C ASP A 151 4.42 28.24 -4.07
N LEU A 152 5.05 27.79 -5.15
CA LEU A 152 6.36 27.15 -5.13
C LEU A 152 7.43 28.18 -5.51
N PRO A 153 8.63 28.18 -4.89
CA PRO A 153 9.65 29.18 -5.18
C PRO A 153 10.02 29.24 -6.66
N GLY A 154 10.16 30.44 -7.21
CA GLY A 154 10.53 30.65 -8.62
C GLY A 154 11.84 29.93 -9.00
N SER A 155 12.83 29.93 -8.10
CA SER A 155 14.09 29.19 -8.27
C SER A 155 13.89 27.67 -8.40
N ALA A 156 12.89 27.09 -7.73
CA ALA A 156 12.54 25.68 -7.83
C ALA A 156 11.87 25.36 -9.18
N LEU A 157 11.00 26.25 -9.67
CA LEU A 157 10.37 26.14 -10.99
C LEU A 157 11.40 26.27 -12.11
N GLU A 158 12.32 27.22 -12.02
CA GLU A 158 13.45 27.38 -12.95
C GLU A 158 14.37 26.15 -12.95
N ALA A 159 14.71 25.63 -11.77
CA ALA A 159 15.54 24.44 -11.64
C ALA A 159 14.85 23.18 -12.20
N ALA A 160 13.56 23.00 -11.98
CA ALA A 160 12.76 21.92 -12.58
C ALA A 160 12.68 22.05 -14.10
N SER A 161 12.49 23.26 -14.62
CA SER A 161 12.47 23.51 -16.07
C SER A 161 13.83 23.25 -16.72
N ARG A 162 14.93 23.68 -16.09
CA ARG A 162 16.31 23.38 -16.54
C ARG A 162 16.63 21.89 -16.44
N GLY A 163 16.04 21.20 -15.47
CA GLY A 163 16.16 19.75 -15.30
C GLY A 163 15.26 18.93 -16.23
N ASP A 164 14.38 19.52 -17.04
CA ASP A 164 13.30 18.81 -17.76
C ASP A 164 12.55 17.79 -16.88
N PHE A 165 11.86 18.29 -15.86
CA PHE A 165 10.82 17.53 -15.17
C PHE A 165 9.65 18.43 -14.77
N GLU A 166 8.46 17.84 -14.61
CA GLU A 166 7.28 18.54 -14.12
C GLU A 166 7.39 18.80 -12.61
N LEU A 167 7.06 20.02 -12.17
CA LEU A 167 6.95 20.37 -10.75
C LEU A 167 5.51 20.83 -10.46
N ARG A 168 4.86 20.18 -9.47
CA ARG A 168 3.51 20.54 -9.01
C ARG A 168 3.45 20.64 -7.50
N GLY A 169 2.61 21.54 -6.98
CA GLY A 169 2.44 21.80 -5.56
C GLY A 169 0.96 21.86 -5.15
N TYR A 170 0.54 21.06 -4.19
CA TYR A 170 -0.83 21.06 -3.65
C TYR A 170 -0.86 20.97 -2.12
N GLY A 171 -1.92 21.49 -1.49
CA GLY A 171 -2.12 21.50 -0.05
C GLY A 171 -3.47 20.87 0.34
N PHE A 172 -3.44 20.08 1.40
CA PHE A 172 -4.59 19.49 2.08
C PHE A 172 -4.73 20.09 3.48
N GLU A 173 -5.93 20.53 3.81
CA GLU A 173 -6.21 21.31 5.01
C GLU A 173 -7.16 20.56 5.95
N ALA A 174 -6.80 20.54 7.23
CA ALA A 174 -7.66 20.12 8.34
C ALA A 174 -8.45 21.32 8.89
N ALA A 175 -9.51 21.06 9.65
CA ALA A 175 -10.14 22.10 10.47
C ALA A 175 -9.21 22.51 11.63
N GLU A 176 -9.27 23.77 12.05
CA GLU A 176 -8.47 24.25 13.18
C GLU A 176 -8.92 23.60 14.50
N GLU A 177 -7.96 23.14 15.31
CA GLU A 177 -8.23 22.49 16.60
C GLU A 177 -7.77 23.37 17.77
N GLN A 178 -8.69 23.69 18.69
CA GLN A 178 -8.39 24.53 19.87
C GLN A 178 -7.27 23.97 20.78
N LEU A 179 -7.12 22.64 20.82
CA LEU A 179 -6.17 21.94 21.71
C LEU A 179 -4.95 21.38 20.98
N ARG A 180 -4.87 21.49 19.64
CA ARG A 180 -3.80 20.87 18.84
C ARG A 180 -3.39 21.79 17.70
N ARG A 181 -2.09 22.08 17.62
CA ARG A 181 -1.54 22.84 16.51
C ARG A 181 -1.61 22.02 15.21
N PRO A 182 -1.75 22.66 14.03
CA PRO A 182 -1.61 22.00 12.74
C PRO A 182 -0.33 21.17 12.67
N ARG A 183 -0.41 19.96 12.11
CA ARG A 183 0.73 19.06 11.92
C ARG A 183 1.09 19.01 10.45
N LEU A 184 1.57 20.15 9.96
CA LEU A 184 1.94 20.36 8.56
C LEU A 184 3.22 19.58 8.20
N VAL A 185 3.14 18.79 7.13
CA VAL A 185 4.24 17.99 6.59
C VAL A 185 4.20 18.06 5.07
N ARG A 186 5.33 18.38 4.43
CA ARG A 186 5.47 18.34 2.98
C ARG A 186 6.06 17.01 2.52
N VAL A 187 5.34 16.28 1.66
CA VAL A 187 5.83 15.08 1.00
C VAL A 187 6.23 15.37 -0.44
N GLY A 188 7.28 14.73 -0.93
CA GLY A 188 7.75 14.78 -2.32
C GLY A 188 7.66 13.40 -2.96
N LEU A 189 6.88 13.27 -4.03
CA LEU A 189 6.76 12.03 -4.80
C LEU A 189 7.53 12.21 -6.11
N VAL A 190 8.49 11.33 -6.38
CA VAL A 190 9.32 11.38 -7.60
C VAL A 190 8.97 10.24 -8.54
N GLN A 191 8.61 10.60 -9.78
CA GLN A 191 8.54 9.69 -10.92
C GLN A 191 9.60 10.07 -11.96
N ASN A 192 10.28 9.08 -12.55
CA ASN A 192 11.29 9.30 -13.58
C ASN A 192 11.42 8.11 -14.53
N ARG A 193 11.92 8.39 -15.74
CA ARG A 193 12.36 7.35 -16.69
C ARG A 193 13.79 6.89 -16.36
N THR A 194 14.22 5.77 -16.93
CA THR A 194 15.64 5.37 -16.92
C THR A 194 16.46 6.32 -17.83
N PRO A 195 17.53 6.96 -17.35
CA PRO A 195 18.32 7.90 -18.16
C PRO A 195 19.16 7.25 -19.26
N LEU A 196 19.49 5.96 -19.11
CA LEU A 196 20.30 5.18 -20.05
C LEU A 196 19.53 3.95 -20.54
N PRO A 197 19.85 3.43 -21.74
CA PRO A 197 19.36 2.14 -22.23
C PRO A 197 19.66 0.98 -21.27
N ALA A 198 18.82 -0.07 -21.32
CA ALA A 198 18.92 -1.21 -20.41
C ALA A 198 20.18 -2.08 -20.63
N ASP A 199 20.83 -1.99 -21.79
CA ASP A 199 22.08 -2.67 -22.14
C ASP A 199 23.36 -1.93 -21.70
N ALA A 200 23.25 -0.70 -21.18
CA ALA A 200 24.38 0.04 -20.62
C ALA A 200 24.96 -0.66 -19.36
N PRO A 201 26.24 -0.45 -19.01
CA PRO A 201 26.82 -1.06 -17.81
C PRO A 201 26.04 -0.73 -16.53
N VAL A 202 25.81 -1.73 -15.67
CA VAL A 202 25.00 -1.62 -14.43
C VAL A 202 25.42 -0.41 -13.58
N LEU A 203 26.73 -0.23 -13.37
CA LEU A 203 27.28 0.88 -12.60
C LEU A 203 26.97 2.26 -13.22
N GLU A 204 26.96 2.37 -14.54
CA GLU A 204 26.64 3.61 -15.24
C GLU A 204 25.14 3.92 -15.15
N GLN A 205 24.28 2.90 -15.30
CA GLN A 205 22.83 3.04 -15.11
C GLN A 205 22.49 3.55 -13.70
N VAL A 206 23.01 2.89 -12.65
CA VAL A 206 22.83 3.31 -11.25
C VAL A 206 23.37 4.72 -11.02
N SER A 207 24.57 5.03 -11.53
CA SER A 207 25.18 6.36 -11.37
C SER A 207 24.39 7.48 -12.07
N ALA A 208 23.80 7.20 -13.24
CA ALA A 208 22.94 8.13 -13.95
C ALA A 208 21.62 8.37 -13.20
N LEU A 209 21.03 7.31 -12.63
CA LEU A 209 19.84 7.39 -11.79
C LEU A 209 20.10 8.18 -10.49
N HIS A 210 21.24 7.95 -9.81
CA HIS A 210 21.64 8.74 -8.63
C HIS A 210 21.74 10.23 -8.97
N LYS A 211 22.42 10.60 -10.06
CA LYS A 211 22.51 11.99 -10.54
C LYS A 211 21.14 12.59 -10.87
N ARG A 212 20.25 11.81 -11.51
CA ARG A 212 18.89 12.24 -11.85
C ARG A 212 18.06 12.53 -10.60
N ILE A 213 18.12 11.65 -9.62
CA ILE A 213 17.41 11.79 -8.34
C ILE A 213 18.01 12.91 -7.47
N GLU A 214 19.33 13.11 -7.46
CA GLU A 214 19.94 14.24 -6.73
C GLU A 214 19.40 15.58 -7.23
N ALA A 215 19.36 15.80 -8.56
CA ALA A 215 18.83 17.04 -9.14
C ALA A 215 17.34 17.28 -8.81
N ILE A 216 16.52 16.22 -8.78
CA ILE A 216 15.10 16.34 -8.40
C ILE A 216 14.96 16.59 -6.89
N ALA A 217 15.77 15.94 -6.07
CA ALA A 217 15.74 16.09 -4.61
C ALA A 217 16.26 17.45 -4.13
N GLU A 218 17.20 18.08 -4.85
CA GLU A 218 17.60 19.46 -4.60
C GLU A 218 16.42 20.43 -4.80
N VAL A 219 15.60 20.23 -5.84
CA VAL A 219 14.37 21.00 -6.05
C VAL A 219 13.31 20.70 -5.00
N ALA A 220 13.18 19.44 -4.56
CA ALA A 220 12.32 19.08 -3.43
C ALA A 220 12.72 19.82 -2.14
N ALA A 221 14.03 19.94 -1.86
CA ALA A 221 14.54 20.70 -0.73
C ALA A 221 14.24 22.20 -0.87
N MET A 222 14.38 22.80 -2.07
CA MET A 222 13.95 24.18 -2.33
C MET A 222 12.45 24.39 -2.05
N CYS A 223 11.61 23.40 -2.33
CA CYS A 223 10.17 23.43 -2.01
C CYS A 223 9.85 23.14 -0.53
N GLY A 224 10.85 22.89 0.32
CA GLY A 224 10.67 22.57 1.74
C GLY A 224 10.06 21.20 2.00
N VAL A 225 10.27 20.23 1.11
CA VAL A 225 9.86 18.83 1.34
C VAL A 225 10.53 18.29 2.61
N ASN A 226 9.76 17.55 3.42
CA ASN A 226 10.23 16.92 4.64
C ASN A 226 10.43 15.40 4.47
N ILE A 227 9.62 14.76 3.62
CA ILE A 227 9.70 13.33 3.32
C ILE A 227 9.67 13.14 1.80
N ILE A 228 10.75 12.62 1.21
CA ILE A 228 10.82 12.30 -0.22
C ILE A 228 10.75 10.78 -0.43
N CYS A 229 9.98 10.35 -1.42
CA CYS A 229 9.84 8.94 -1.80
C CYS A 229 10.05 8.76 -3.30
N PHE A 230 10.82 7.75 -3.66
CA PHE A 230 11.10 7.37 -5.04
C PHE A 230 10.18 6.23 -5.49
N GLN A 231 10.08 6.01 -6.80
CA GLN A 231 9.34 4.91 -7.42
C GLN A 231 9.92 3.52 -7.09
N GLU A 232 9.22 2.46 -7.49
CA GLU A 232 9.69 1.08 -7.25
C GLU A 232 10.98 0.77 -8.03
N ALA A 233 11.91 0.08 -7.37
CA ALA A 233 13.20 -0.37 -7.92
C ALA A 233 13.92 0.76 -8.69
N TRP A 234 13.95 1.96 -8.11
CA TRP A 234 14.29 3.19 -8.85
C TRP A 234 15.72 3.21 -9.41
N THR A 235 16.61 2.35 -8.90
CA THR A 235 18.02 2.21 -9.29
C THR A 235 18.25 1.31 -10.50
N MET A 236 17.20 0.68 -11.07
CA MET A 236 17.32 -0.25 -12.19
C MET A 236 16.17 -0.09 -13.21
N PRO A 237 16.35 -0.54 -14.47
CA PRO A 237 15.25 -0.92 -15.34
C PRO A 237 14.44 -2.05 -14.70
N PHE A 238 13.15 -2.12 -15.00
CA PHE A 238 12.21 -3.10 -14.46
C PHE A 238 12.31 -4.45 -15.20
N ALA A 239 13.52 -4.99 -15.28
CA ALA A 239 13.90 -6.15 -16.08
C ALA A 239 13.26 -7.50 -15.67
N PHE A 240 12.32 -7.50 -14.72
CA PHE A 240 11.71 -8.75 -14.22
C PHE A 240 10.94 -9.52 -15.30
N CYS A 241 10.52 -8.85 -16.39
CA CYS A 241 9.94 -9.42 -17.60
C CYS A 241 10.84 -10.41 -18.34
N THR A 242 12.14 -10.14 -18.42
CA THR A 242 13.10 -10.99 -19.14
C THR A 242 13.25 -12.36 -18.48
N ARG A 243 12.99 -12.43 -17.16
CA ARG A 243 13.23 -13.58 -16.26
C ARG A 243 14.70 -14.03 -16.18
N GLU A 244 15.62 -13.29 -16.79
CA GLU A 244 17.06 -13.56 -16.79
C GLU A 244 17.70 -13.23 -15.43
N LYS A 245 18.83 -13.86 -15.10
CA LYS A 245 19.53 -13.60 -13.82
C LYS A 245 20.64 -12.56 -13.93
N LEU A 246 21.37 -12.55 -15.02
CA LEU A 246 22.46 -11.61 -15.26
C LEU A 246 22.13 -10.76 -16.51
N PRO A 247 22.47 -9.46 -16.52
CA PRO A 247 23.11 -8.71 -15.43
C PRO A 247 22.13 -8.26 -14.32
N TRP A 248 20.83 -8.53 -14.44
CA TRP A 248 19.78 -7.89 -13.63
C TRP A 248 19.90 -8.10 -12.11
N THR A 249 20.47 -9.20 -11.65
CA THR A 249 20.70 -9.43 -10.21
C THR A 249 21.98 -8.78 -9.66
N GLU A 250 22.81 -8.16 -10.50
CA GLU A 250 23.95 -7.32 -10.07
C GLU A 250 23.51 -5.94 -9.56
N PHE A 251 22.32 -5.48 -9.95
CA PHE A 251 21.67 -4.29 -9.35
C PHE A 251 21.28 -4.51 -7.87
N ALA A 252 21.30 -5.76 -7.37
CA ALA A 252 20.89 -6.07 -6.01
C ALA A 252 21.97 -5.71 -4.98
N GLU A 253 21.63 -4.86 -4.02
CA GLU A 253 22.57 -4.28 -3.05
C GLU A 253 22.15 -4.48 -1.59
N SER A 254 23.05 -4.18 -0.65
CA SER A 254 22.72 -4.23 0.79
C SER A 254 21.75 -3.12 1.17
N ALA A 255 20.64 -3.47 1.82
CA ALA A 255 19.66 -2.49 2.29
C ALA A 255 20.22 -1.54 3.36
N GLU A 256 21.11 -2.01 4.24
CA GLU A 256 21.70 -1.18 5.30
C GLU A 256 22.89 -0.34 4.82
N ASP A 257 23.69 -0.86 3.88
CA ASP A 257 25.03 -0.31 3.62
C ASP A 257 25.45 -0.33 2.13
N GLY A 258 24.51 -0.59 1.22
CA GLY A 258 24.72 -0.51 -0.23
C GLY A 258 25.02 0.92 -0.72
N PRO A 259 25.62 1.07 -1.93
CA PRO A 259 25.96 2.36 -2.50
C PRO A 259 24.77 3.33 -2.58
N THR A 260 23.57 2.85 -2.92
CA THR A 260 22.35 3.68 -2.96
C THR A 260 21.91 4.10 -1.57
N THR A 261 21.89 3.19 -0.58
CA THR A 261 21.56 3.57 0.80
C THR A 261 22.53 4.66 1.29
N ARG A 262 23.83 4.51 1.05
CA ARG A 262 24.85 5.52 1.41
C ARG A 262 24.69 6.85 0.65
N PHE A 263 24.27 6.82 -0.61
CA PHE A 263 23.88 8.02 -1.37
C PHE A 263 22.66 8.71 -0.72
N CYS A 264 21.59 7.95 -0.45
CA CYS A 264 20.38 8.45 0.19
C CYS A 264 20.62 8.97 1.62
N GLN A 265 21.55 8.39 2.39
CA GLN A 265 21.97 8.91 3.71
C GLN A 265 22.63 10.30 3.60
N LYS A 266 23.48 10.52 2.59
CA LYS A 266 24.07 11.83 2.31
C LYS A 266 23.00 12.84 1.90
N LEU A 267 22.09 12.44 1.01
CA LEU A 267 20.99 13.27 0.52
C LEU A 267 20.04 13.69 1.65
N ALA A 268 19.62 12.73 2.47
CA ALA A 268 18.79 12.95 3.65
C ALA A 268 19.42 13.96 4.61
N LYS A 269 20.71 13.79 4.94
CA LYS A 269 21.43 14.69 5.84
C LYS A 269 21.74 16.07 5.23
N LYS A 270 21.98 16.15 3.91
CA LYS A 270 22.25 17.40 3.17
C LYS A 270 21.02 18.34 3.16
N HIS A 271 19.81 17.78 3.20
CA HIS A 271 18.56 18.51 3.05
C HIS A 271 17.60 18.37 4.24
N GLU A 272 18.02 17.70 5.32
CA GLU A 272 17.20 17.39 6.51
C GLU A 272 15.88 16.67 6.20
N MET A 273 15.85 15.89 5.11
CA MET A 273 14.68 15.15 4.63
C MET A 273 14.73 13.68 5.03
N VAL A 274 13.58 13.10 5.38
CA VAL A 274 13.40 11.65 5.40
C VAL A 274 13.37 11.14 3.96
N VAL A 275 14.12 10.08 3.67
CA VAL A 275 14.19 9.46 2.33
C VAL A 275 13.64 8.04 2.38
N VAL A 276 12.68 7.74 1.50
CA VAL A 276 12.15 6.39 1.25
C VAL A 276 12.70 5.88 -0.08
N SER A 277 13.49 4.82 -0.05
CA SER A 277 14.27 4.31 -1.18
C SER A 277 13.93 2.84 -1.49
N PRO A 278 13.04 2.56 -2.47
CA PRO A 278 12.74 1.21 -2.95
C PRO A 278 13.81 0.64 -3.89
N ILE A 279 14.47 -0.43 -3.48
CA ILE A 279 15.59 -1.08 -4.17
C ILE A 279 15.39 -2.59 -4.28
N LEU A 280 16.19 -3.22 -5.14
CA LEU A 280 16.43 -4.66 -5.08
C LEU A 280 17.48 -4.92 -3.99
N GLU A 281 17.07 -5.53 -2.89
CA GLU A 281 17.95 -5.91 -1.78
C GLU A 281 18.60 -7.28 -2.06
N ARG A 282 19.89 -7.42 -1.67
CA ARG A 282 20.59 -8.69 -1.50
C ARG A 282 20.93 -8.90 -0.03
N ASP A 283 20.26 -9.86 0.62
CA ASP A 283 20.42 -10.15 2.04
C ASP A 283 21.59 -11.10 2.30
N ARG A 284 22.79 -10.52 2.42
CA ARG A 284 24.05 -11.24 2.72
C ARG A 284 23.98 -12.10 3.98
N ASN A 285 23.20 -11.68 4.99
CA ASN A 285 23.09 -12.38 6.26
C ASN A 285 22.22 -13.66 6.15
N HIS A 286 21.42 -13.77 5.09
CA HIS A 286 20.53 -14.90 4.83
C HIS A 286 20.82 -15.54 3.47
N GLY A 287 22.10 -15.71 3.13
CA GLY A 287 22.53 -16.49 1.95
C GLY A 287 22.32 -15.76 0.62
N ASP A 288 22.50 -14.44 0.59
CA ASP A 288 22.38 -13.58 -0.60
C ASP A 288 21.00 -13.64 -1.29
N ILE A 289 19.95 -14.02 -0.54
CA ILE A 289 18.56 -14.02 -1.01
C ILE A 289 18.15 -12.62 -1.42
N LEU A 290 17.49 -12.52 -2.57
CA LEU A 290 16.98 -11.26 -3.09
C LEU A 290 15.62 -10.91 -2.50
N TRP A 291 15.39 -9.61 -2.32
CA TRP A 291 14.12 -9.06 -1.85
C TRP A 291 13.79 -7.75 -2.57
N ASN A 292 12.51 -7.46 -2.77
CA ASN A 292 12.06 -6.13 -3.15
C ASN A 292 11.75 -5.34 -1.86
N THR A 293 12.52 -4.28 -1.63
CA THR A 293 12.68 -3.68 -0.30
C THR A 293 12.70 -2.17 -0.36
N ALA A 294 11.89 -1.52 0.48
CA ALA A 294 11.98 -0.08 0.73
C ALA A 294 12.78 0.18 2.01
N VAL A 295 13.88 0.91 1.87
CA VAL A 295 14.71 1.40 2.99
C VAL A 295 14.20 2.78 3.41
N VAL A 296 14.06 3.00 4.72
CA VAL A 296 13.63 4.29 5.29
C VAL A 296 14.78 4.92 6.05
N ILE A 297 15.14 6.14 5.66
CA ILE A 297 16.31 6.88 6.16
C ILE A 297 15.81 8.18 6.79
N SER A 298 16.20 8.45 8.03
CA SER A 298 15.86 9.68 8.74
C SER A 298 16.55 10.91 8.15
N SER A 299 16.01 12.09 8.47
CA SER A 299 16.63 13.40 8.21
C SER A 299 18.05 13.56 8.75
N SER A 300 18.46 12.80 9.77
CA SER A 300 19.84 12.76 10.27
C SER A 300 20.80 11.93 9.40
N GLY A 301 20.29 11.24 8.36
CA GLY A 301 21.02 10.26 7.56
C GLY A 301 21.14 8.88 8.22
N THR A 302 20.32 8.57 9.25
CA THR A 302 20.33 7.26 9.92
C THR A 302 19.33 6.33 9.23
N VAL A 303 19.72 5.09 8.93
CA VAL A 303 18.76 4.08 8.47
C VAL A 303 17.84 3.73 9.64
N LEU A 304 16.54 4.03 9.53
CA LEU A 304 15.54 3.67 10.53
C LEU A 304 15.12 2.20 10.42
N GLY A 305 15.23 1.64 9.23
CA GLY A 305 14.97 0.23 8.95
C GLY A 305 14.55 0.02 7.50
N LYS A 306 13.94 -1.14 7.24
CA LYS A 306 13.50 -1.56 5.91
C LYS A 306 12.16 -2.30 5.99
N THR A 307 11.41 -2.30 4.89
CA THR A 307 10.21 -3.13 4.71
C THR A 307 10.28 -3.88 3.38
N ARG A 308 9.78 -5.11 3.34
CA ARG A 308 9.84 -6.02 2.19
C ARG A 308 8.47 -6.16 1.55
N LYS A 309 8.42 -6.38 0.23
CA LYS A 309 7.17 -6.49 -0.53
C LYS A 309 6.35 -7.71 -0.09
N ASN A 310 5.25 -7.49 0.62
CA ASN A 310 4.40 -8.57 1.17
C ASN A 310 3.68 -9.42 0.10
N HIS A 311 3.34 -8.81 -1.05
CA HIS A 311 2.58 -9.46 -2.12
C HIS A 311 3.35 -9.41 -3.43
N ILE A 312 3.79 -10.58 -3.92
CA ILE A 312 4.59 -10.69 -5.15
C ILE A 312 3.70 -11.04 -6.34
N PRO A 313 3.69 -10.24 -7.43
CA PRO A 313 2.94 -10.55 -8.63
C PRO A 313 3.53 -11.74 -9.38
N ARG A 314 2.64 -12.38 -10.14
CA ARG A 314 2.88 -13.56 -10.99
C ARG A 314 2.04 -13.46 -12.28
N VAL A 315 1.91 -12.24 -12.81
CA VAL A 315 0.88 -11.88 -13.80
C VAL A 315 1.53 -11.18 -15.00
N GLY A 316 1.37 -11.74 -16.19
CA GLY A 316 1.92 -11.19 -17.42
C GLY A 316 3.45 -11.05 -17.35
N ASP A 317 3.94 -9.87 -17.70
CA ASP A 317 5.36 -9.53 -17.66
C ASP A 317 5.90 -9.31 -16.23
N PHE A 318 5.03 -9.19 -15.23
CA PHE A 318 5.40 -9.00 -13.81
C PHE A 318 5.81 -10.33 -13.15
N ASN A 319 6.87 -10.95 -13.68
CA ASN A 319 7.42 -12.24 -13.25
C ASN A 319 8.32 -12.14 -12.00
N GLU A 320 8.00 -11.21 -11.11
CA GLU A 320 8.81 -10.87 -9.92
C GLU A 320 9.11 -12.06 -9.00
N SER A 321 8.17 -13.02 -8.88
CA SER A 321 8.38 -14.23 -8.07
C SER A 321 9.49 -15.15 -8.59
N THR A 322 10.03 -14.89 -9.80
CA THR A 322 11.23 -15.55 -10.30
C THR A 322 12.47 -15.07 -9.54
N TYR A 323 12.44 -13.87 -8.96
CA TYR A 323 13.58 -13.20 -8.36
C TYR A 323 13.54 -13.21 -6.82
N TYR A 324 12.38 -12.97 -6.21
CA TYR A 324 12.24 -12.82 -4.76
C TYR A 324 10.90 -13.35 -4.24
N MET A 325 10.87 -13.63 -2.93
CA MET A 325 9.73 -14.22 -2.21
C MET A 325 8.91 -13.16 -1.44
N GLU A 326 7.74 -13.55 -0.95
CA GLU A 326 6.87 -12.73 -0.10
C GLU A 326 7.59 -12.24 1.17
N GLY A 327 7.47 -10.93 1.44
CA GLY A 327 8.15 -10.25 2.55
C GLY A 327 7.89 -10.87 3.93
N ASN A 328 8.96 -11.02 4.70
CA ASN A 328 8.95 -11.66 6.03
C ASN A 328 8.95 -10.67 7.22
N LEU A 329 8.79 -9.36 6.96
CA LEU A 329 8.87 -8.29 7.97
C LEU A 329 7.50 -7.78 8.45
N GLY A 330 6.40 -8.31 7.89
CA GLY A 330 5.04 -7.89 8.26
C GLY A 330 4.71 -6.49 7.74
N HIS A 331 4.22 -5.61 8.61
CA HIS A 331 3.70 -4.29 8.23
C HIS A 331 4.32 -3.18 9.09
N PRO A 332 5.65 -2.97 9.04
CA PRO A 332 6.33 -2.00 9.89
C PRO A 332 5.86 -0.56 9.59
N VAL A 333 5.80 0.24 10.65
CA VAL A 333 5.53 1.68 10.60
C VAL A 333 6.71 2.39 11.22
N PHE A 334 7.23 3.39 10.53
CA PHE A 334 8.43 4.12 10.89
C PHE A 334 8.02 5.47 11.50
N GLU A 335 8.34 5.66 12.78
CA GLU A 335 8.11 6.93 13.47
C GLU A 335 9.23 7.91 13.13
N THR A 336 8.87 9.03 12.51
CA THR A 336 9.81 10.09 12.10
C THR A 336 9.43 11.40 12.78
N GLN A 337 10.34 12.39 12.76
CA GLN A 337 10.00 13.75 13.23
C GLN A 337 8.87 14.43 12.42
N PHE A 338 8.54 13.87 11.25
CA PHE A 338 7.50 14.33 10.34
C PHE A 338 6.26 13.39 10.31
N GLY A 339 6.05 12.60 11.37
CA GLY A 339 4.92 11.69 11.50
C GLY A 339 5.24 10.23 11.21
N LYS A 340 4.21 9.37 11.31
CA LYS A 340 4.33 7.91 11.19
C LYS A 340 4.08 7.46 9.76
N ILE A 341 5.10 6.91 9.12
CA ILE A 341 5.06 6.52 7.71
C ILE A 341 5.15 5.00 7.51
N ALA A 342 4.53 4.51 6.44
CA ALA A 342 4.64 3.13 5.98
C ALA A 342 4.86 3.08 4.47
N VAL A 343 5.28 1.92 3.95
CA VAL A 343 5.51 1.72 2.51
C VAL A 343 4.83 0.44 2.05
N ASN A 344 3.75 0.58 1.29
CA ASN A 344 3.06 -0.51 0.62
C ASN A 344 3.61 -0.66 -0.80
N ILE A 345 4.54 -1.61 -1.03
CA ILE A 345 5.25 -1.70 -2.30
C ILE A 345 4.37 -2.31 -3.41
N CYS A 346 4.15 -1.52 -4.48
CA CYS A 346 3.55 -1.87 -5.76
C CYS A 346 2.33 -2.79 -5.68
N TYR A 347 2.46 -4.07 -6.00
CA TYR A 347 1.37 -5.06 -6.09
C TYR A 347 0.61 -5.27 -4.76
N GLY A 348 1.21 -4.87 -3.64
CA GLY A 348 0.49 -4.71 -2.37
C GLY A 348 -0.64 -3.68 -2.40
N ARG A 349 -0.76 -2.83 -3.43
CA ARG A 349 -1.90 -1.91 -3.65
C ARG A 349 -3.22 -2.63 -3.86
N HIS A 350 -3.19 -3.80 -4.51
CA HIS A 350 -4.37 -4.61 -4.84
C HIS A 350 -4.97 -5.33 -3.62
N HIS A 351 -4.34 -5.20 -2.44
CA HIS A 351 -4.65 -5.98 -1.25
C HIS A 351 -5.14 -5.05 -0.12
N PRO A 352 -6.47 -4.84 0.05
CA PRO A 352 -7.01 -3.98 1.11
C PRO A 352 -6.54 -4.34 2.52
N LEU A 353 -6.24 -5.62 2.78
CA LEU A 353 -5.69 -6.08 4.05
C LEU A 353 -4.26 -5.57 4.31
N ASN A 354 -3.43 -5.43 3.28
CA ASN A 354 -2.06 -4.93 3.41
C ASN A 354 -2.07 -3.45 3.85
N TRP A 355 -2.87 -2.62 3.17
CA TRP A 355 -3.13 -1.23 3.58
C TRP A 355 -3.67 -1.12 5.00
N LEU A 356 -4.64 -1.99 5.35
CA LEU A 356 -5.24 -2.03 6.67
C LEU A 356 -4.22 -2.30 7.76
N MET A 357 -3.34 -3.28 7.59
CA MET A 357 -2.37 -3.64 8.63
C MET A 357 -1.38 -2.51 8.92
N TYR A 358 -0.93 -1.75 7.91
CA TYR A 358 -0.14 -0.53 8.14
C TYR A 358 -0.94 0.53 8.93
N SER A 359 -2.24 0.70 8.63
CA SER A 359 -3.08 1.64 9.39
C SER A 359 -3.40 1.17 10.81
N ILE A 360 -3.53 -0.13 11.08
CA ILE A 360 -3.70 -0.68 12.43
C ILE A 360 -2.43 -0.42 13.25
N ASN A 361 -1.27 -0.56 12.62
CA ASN A 361 0.03 -0.25 13.22
C ASN A 361 0.32 1.27 13.34
N GLY A 362 -0.66 2.12 13.02
CA GLY A 362 -0.60 3.56 13.30
C GLY A 362 0.02 4.43 12.21
N ALA A 363 0.10 3.96 10.96
CA ALA A 363 0.55 4.79 9.84
C ALA A 363 -0.40 5.98 9.58
N GLU A 364 0.18 7.17 9.45
CA GLU A 364 -0.50 8.42 9.09
C GLU A 364 -0.36 8.73 7.59
N ILE A 365 0.78 8.33 7.00
CA ILE A 365 1.07 8.39 5.56
C ILE A 365 1.51 7.00 5.09
N ILE A 366 0.93 6.48 4.01
CA ILE A 366 1.35 5.23 3.37
C ILE A 366 1.82 5.52 1.94
N PHE A 367 3.12 5.40 1.69
CA PHE A 367 3.70 5.49 0.36
C PHE A 367 3.45 4.21 -0.43
N ASN A 368 3.14 4.33 -1.72
CA ASN A 368 2.93 3.21 -2.63
C ASN A 368 3.82 3.36 -3.89
N PRO A 369 5.14 3.11 -3.73
CA PRO A 369 6.05 3.06 -4.86
C PRO A 369 5.72 1.86 -5.75
N SER A 370 5.53 2.14 -7.03
CA SER A 370 5.10 1.17 -8.03
C SER A 370 5.87 1.33 -9.33
N ALA A 371 5.93 0.25 -10.09
CA ALA A 371 6.23 0.26 -11.51
C ALA A 371 5.18 -0.62 -12.19
N THR A 372 4.30 -0.03 -13.00
CA THR A 372 3.21 -0.77 -13.65
C THR A 372 2.76 -0.12 -14.96
N ILE A 373 2.25 -0.95 -15.88
CA ILE A 373 1.98 -0.62 -17.29
C ILE A 373 0.56 -1.04 -17.70
N GLY A 374 0.10 -0.54 -18.85
CA GLY A 374 -1.01 -1.13 -19.59
C GLY A 374 -2.41 -0.75 -19.11
N ALA A 375 -3.38 -0.81 -20.05
CA ALA A 375 -4.73 -0.28 -19.87
C ALA A 375 -5.53 -0.91 -18.71
N LEU A 376 -5.34 -2.21 -18.45
CA LEU A 376 -6.00 -2.90 -17.32
C LEU A 376 -5.50 -2.35 -15.98
N SER A 377 -4.21 -2.06 -15.85
CA SER A 377 -3.60 -1.53 -14.62
C SER A 377 -3.98 -0.08 -14.36
N GLU A 378 -3.97 0.75 -15.42
CA GLU A 378 -4.22 2.19 -15.34
C GLU A 378 -5.65 2.50 -14.85
N SER A 379 -6.65 1.70 -15.24
CA SER A 379 -8.03 1.89 -14.75
C SER A 379 -8.19 1.66 -13.23
N LEU A 380 -7.33 0.85 -12.62
CA LEU A 380 -7.32 0.60 -11.16
C LEU A 380 -6.56 1.69 -10.39
N TRP A 381 -5.60 2.36 -11.04
CA TRP A 381 -4.70 3.34 -10.42
C TRP A 381 -5.40 4.46 -9.64
N PRO A 382 -6.45 5.16 -10.16
CA PRO A 382 -7.13 6.21 -9.41
C PRO A 382 -8.06 5.69 -8.30
N ILE A 383 -8.29 4.36 -8.22
CA ILE A 383 -9.24 3.73 -7.32
C ILE A 383 -8.54 3.22 -6.05
N GLU A 384 -7.49 2.42 -6.18
CA GLU A 384 -7.01 1.55 -5.09
C GLU A 384 -6.36 2.31 -3.93
N ALA A 385 -5.36 3.16 -4.23
CA ALA A 385 -4.71 3.97 -3.20
C ALA A 385 -5.66 5.04 -2.62
N ARG A 386 -6.58 5.59 -3.44
CA ARG A 386 -7.63 6.51 -2.95
C ARG A 386 -8.61 5.82 -2.00
N ASN A 387 -9.08 4.61 -2.34
CA ASN A 387 -9.91 3.79 -1.45
C ASN A 387 -9.16 3.45 -0.16
N ALA A 388 -7.87 3.11 -0.25
CA ALA A 388 -7.05 2.86 0.93
C ALA A 388 -6.93 4.08 1.86
N ALA A 389 -6.83 5.31 1.34
CA ALA A 389 -6.84 6.53 2.15
C ALA A 389 -8.18 6.69 2.92
N ILE A 390 -9.30 6.50 2.21
CA ILE A 390 -10.66 6.59 2.76
C ILE A 390 -10.91 5.52 3.82
N ALA A 391 -10.72 4.24 3.48
CA ALA A 391 -11.06 3.10 4.34
C ALA A 391 -10.21 3.01 5.62
N ASN A 392 -9.09 3.73 5.67
CA ASN A 392 -8.13 3.69 6.78
C ASN A 392 -7.87 5.07 7.43
N HIS A 393 -8.49 6.14 6.91
CA HIS A 393 -8.29 7.52 7.38
C HIS A 393 -6.80 7.87 7.58
N CYS A 394 -6.02 7.67 6.53
CA CYS A 394 -4.61 8.05 6.41
C CYS A 394 -4.36 8.67 5.03
N TYR A 395 -3.24 9.36 4.85
CA TYR A 395 -2.82 9.80 3.52
C TYR A 395 -2.20 8.62 2.76
N THR A 396 -2.43 8.55 1.45
CA THR A 396 -1.73 7.63 0.56
C THR A 396 -1.00 8.40 -0.55
N CYS A 397 0.22 7.96 -0.86
CA CYS A 397 1.11 8.61 -1.82
C CYS A 397 1.47 7.60 -2.92
N ALA A 398 0.70 7.58 -4.00
CA ALA A 398 0.86 6.63 -5.11
C ALA A 398 1.90 7.15 -6.12
N ILE A 399 2.93 6.34 -6.38
CA ILE A 399 4.04 6.71 -7.28
C ILE A 399 4.18 5.63 -8.34
N ASN A 400 4.15 5.98 -9.62
CA ASN A 400 4.46 5.07 -10.70
C ASN A 400 5.64 5.60 -11.52
N ARG A 401 6.39 4.67 -12.12
CA ARG A 401 7.39 4.94 -13.14
C ARG A 401 6.79 5.63 -14.38
N VAL A 402 7.63 6.24 -15.21
CA VAL A 402 7.26 6.81 -16.52
C VAL A 402 8.19 6.35 -17.63
N GLY A 403 7.67 6.33 -18.86
CA GLY A 403 8.44 6.02 -20.07
C GLY A 403 8.31 4.58 -20.53
N GLU A 404 9.13 4.20 -21.49
CA GLU A 404 9.19 2.85 -22.07
C GLU A 404 10.58 2.27 -21.86
N GLU A 405 10.65 0.99 -21.52
CA GLU A 405 11.92 0.26 -21.35
C GLU A 405 12.00 -0.87 -22.37
N HIS A 406 13.15 -0.96 -23.05
CA HIS A 406 13.43 -1.95 -24.10
C HIS A 406 14.63 -2.79 -23.69
N PHE A 407 14.54 -4.11 -23.84
CA PHE A 407 15.54 -5.07 -23.37
C PHE A 407 16.34 -5.73 -24.51
N PRO A 408 17.55 -6.26 -24.27
CA PRO A 408 18.42 -6.76 -25.33
C PRO A 408 17.87 -8.00 -26.04
N HIS A 409 17.28 -8.91 -25.26
CA HIS A 409 16.73 -10.19 -25.73
C HIS A 409 15.21 -10.16 -25.75
N GLU A 410 14.61 -11.02 -26.57
CA GLU A 410 13.17 -11.13 -26.67
C GLU A 410 12.59 -11.97 -25.50
N PHE A 411 11.46 -11.54 -24.95
CA PHE A 411 10.70 -12.27 -23.94
C PHE A 411 9.22 -12.36 -24.34
N THR A 412 8.40 -13.09 -23.56
CA THR A 412 6.97 -13.28 -23.81
C THR A 412 6.13 -13.01 -22.56
N SER A 413 5.02 -12.29 -22.73
CA SER A 413 4.10 -11.89 -21.65
C SER A 413 3.15 -13.00 -21.17
N GLY A 414 3.26 -14.22 -21.70
CA GLY A 414 2.35 -15.33 -21.37
C GLY A 414 0.91 -15.18 -21.90
N ASP A 415 0.67 -14.25 -22.84
CA ASP A 415 -0.66 -13.92 -23.40
C ASP A 415 -0.92 -14.52 -24.80
N GLY A 416 0.00 -15.36 -25.30
CA GLY A 416 -0.07 -15.99 -26.61
C GLY A 416 0.38 -15.11 -27.78
N LYS A 417 0.85 -13.87 -27.54
CA LYS A 417 1.47 -13.04 -28.58
C LYS A 417 2.91 -13.47 -28.88
N LYS A 418 3.49 -12.87 -29.92
CA LYS A 418 4.90 -13.06 -30.30
C LYS A 418 5.84 -12.53 -29.22
N ALA A 419 7.05 -13.10 -29.19
CA ALA A 419 8.15 -12.55 -28.42
C ALA A 419 8.52 -11.14 -28.93
N HIS A 420 8.98 -10.29 -28.01
CA HIS A 420 9.22 -8.87 -28.24
C HIS A 420 10.23 -8.33 -27.22
N LYS A 421 10.64 -7.06 -27.36
CA LYS A 421 11.71 -6.44 -26.55
C LYS A 421 11.24 -5.26 -25.72
N ASP A 422 10.12 -4.65 -26.10
CA ASP A 422 9.45 -3.57 -25.38
C ASP A 422 8.70 -4.13 -24.16
N PHE A 423 9.03 -3.68 -22.96
CA PHE A 423 8.20 -3.98 -21.78
C PHE A 423 6.87 -3.23 -21.82
N GLY A 424 6.77 -2.18 -22.63
CA GLY A 424 5.60 -1.32 -22.73
C GLY A 424 5.71 -0.06 -21.85
N TYR A 425 4.60 0.65 -21.78
CA TYR A 425 4.55 2.03 -21.33
C TYR A 425 4.14 2.17 -19.85
N PHE A 426 5.05 2.70 -19.03
CA PHE A 426 4.77 3.13 -17.67
C PHE A 426 4.06 4.49 -17.69
N TYR A 427 2.88 4.57 -17.07
CA TYR A 427 1.93 5.68 -17.24
C TYR A 427 2.02 6.78 -16.18
N GLY A 428 3.03 6.80 -15.30
CA GLY A 428 3.21 7.86 -14.30
C GLY A 428 1.94 8.12 -13.49
N SER A 429 1.37 9.32 -13.65
CA SER A 429 0.11 9.68 -12.97
C SER A 429 0.21 9.61 -11.44
N SER A 430 1.40 9.85 -10.89
CA SER A 430 1.64 9.83 -9.44
C SER A 430 0.79 10.90 -8.74
N TYR A 431 0.21 10.57 -7.58
CA TYR A 431 -0.74 11.43 -6.88
C TYR A 431 -0.77 11.18 -5.36
N VAL A 432 -1.34 12.13 -4.62
CA VAL A 432 -1.65 11.98 -3.19
C VAL A 432 -3.17 11.94 -2.99
N ALA A 433 -3.66 11.01 -2.17
CA ALA A 433 -5.04 11.00 -1.68
C ALA A 433 -5.09 11.13 -0.16
N ALA A 434 -6.14 11.79 0.32
CA ALA A 434 -6.32 12.19 1.70
C ALA A 434 -7.43 11.40 2.41
N PRO A 435 -7.46 11.40 3.76
CA PRO A 435 -8.48 10.73 4.56
C PRO A 435 -9.93 11.11 4.24
N ASP A 436 -10.18 12.33 3.74
CA ASP A 436 -11.51 12.90 3.45
C ASP A 436 -12.01 12.56 2.02
N SER A 437 -11.35 11.61 1.35
CA SER A 437 -11.50 11.27 -0.08
C SER A 437 -10.94 12.27 -1.08
N SER A 438 -10.47 13.45 -0.67
CA SER A 438 -9.85 14.40 -1.60
C SER A 438 -8.53 13.84 -2.16
N ARG A 439 -8.14 14.26 -3.36
CA ARG A 439 -6.85 13.87 -3.96
C ARG A 439 -6.31 14.93 -4.92
N THR A 440 -5.00 14.93 -5.11
CA THR A 440 -4.37 15.76 -6.14
C THR A 440 -4.73 15.26 -7.55
N PRO A 441 -4.63 16.14 -8.56
CA PRO A 441 -4.26 15.76 -9.91
C PRO A 441 -3.13 14.71 -9.95
N GLY A 442 -3.12 13.88 -10.99
CA GLY A 442 -1.94 13.10 -11.33
C GLY A 442 -0.84 14.00 -11.92
N LEU A 443 0.42 13.62 -11.72
CA LEU A 443 1.51 14.08 -12.58
C LEU A 443 1.33 13.57 -14.03
N SER A 444 2.11 14.11 -14.95
CA SER A 444 2.20 13.65 -16.35
C SER A 444 2.32 12.13 -16.47
N ARG A 445 1.78 11.60 -17.57
CA ARG A 445 1.93 10.19 -17.97
C ARG A 445 3.28 9.91 -18.61
N ASN A 446 3.88 10.88 -19.30
CA ASN A 446 5.05 10.70 -20.17
C ASN A 446 6.31 11.46 -19.70
N ARG A 447 6.23 12.29 -18.65
CA ARG A 447 7.37 13.07 -18.14
C ARG A 447 7.74 12.69 -16.72
N ASP A 448 9.05 12.72 -16.47
CA ASP A 448 9.61 12.81 -15.13
C ASP A 448 8.96 13.96 -14.36
N GLY A 449 8.79 13.82 -13.05
CA GLY A 449 8.18 14.86 -12.24
C GLY A 449 8.31 14.68 -10.74
N LEU A 450 8.12 15.80 -10.06
CA LEU A 450 8.09 15.96 -8.61
C LEU A 450 6.74 16.56 -8.21
N LEU A 451 5.98 15.79 -7.42
CA LEU A 451 4.75 16.26 -6.78
C LEU A 451 5.04 16.60 -5.32
N VAL A 452 4.93 17.88 -4.98
CA VAL A 452 5.00 18.38 -3.61
C VAL A 452 3.58 18.47 -3.05
N ALA A 453 3.32 17.79 -1.94
CA ALA A 453 2.04 17.88 -1.25
C ALA A 453 2.21 18.27 0.22
N GLU A 454 1.60 19.38 0.64
CA GLU A 454 1.52 19.83 2.03
C GLU A 454 0.29 19.19 2.70
N LEU A 455 0.51 18.42 3.76
CA LEU A 455 -0.50 17.62 4.45
C LEU A 455 -0.64 18.10 5.90
N ASP A 456 -1.85 18.33 6.41
CA ASP A 456 -2.07 18.38 7.86
C ASP A 456 -2.45 16.99 8.40
N LEU A 457 -1.54 16.36 9.15
CA LEU A 457 -1.77 15.04 9.75
C LEU A 457 -2.92 15.00 10.77
N ASN A 458 -3.42 16.14 11.23
CA ASN A 458 -4.64 16.18 12.05
C ASN A 458 -5.89 15.75 11.26
N LEU A 459 -5.91 15.89 9.93
CA LEU A 459 -7.04 15.44 9.09
C LEU A 459 -7.32 13.94 9.25
N CYS A 460 -6.27 13.13 9.46
CA CYS A 460 -6.41 11.70 9.76
C CYS A 460 -7.26 11.48 11.01
N ARG A 461 -7.06 12.25 12.09
CA ARG A 461 -7.86 12.17 13.32
C ARG A 461 -9.29 12.64 13.07
N GLN A 462 -9.45 13.80 12.43
CA GLN A 462 -10.76 14.41 12.19
C GLN A 462 -11.68 13.50 11.37
N MET A 463 -11.15 12.81 10.35
CA MET A 463 -11.94 11.83 9.59
C MET A 463 -12.20 10.53 10.38
N ASN A 464 -11.28 10.12 11.27
CA ASN A 464 -11.57 9.04 12.22
C ASN A 464 -12.74 9.38 13.15
N ASP A 465 -12.83 10.62 13.64
CA ASP A 465 -13.89 11.04 14.54
C ASP A 465 -15.24 11.17 13.78
N VAL A 466 -15.24 11.82 12.61
CA VAL A 466 -16.44 12.04 11.77
C VAL A 466 -17.05 10.73 11.24
N TRP A 467 -16.24 9.85 10.64
CA TRP A 467 -16.75 8.63 9.97
C TRP A 467 -16.65 7.37 10.83
N SER A 468 -15.84 7.38 11.90
CA SER A 468 -15.75 6.29 12.88
C SER A 468 -15.45 4.89 12.33
N PHE A 469 -14.93 4.76 11.10
CA PHE A 469 -14.63 3.46 10.47
C PHE A 469 -13.69 2.57 11.31
N LYS A 470 -12.75 3.14 12.06
CA LYS A 470 -11.88 2.38 12.97
C LYS A 470 -12.61 1.89 14.23
N VAL A 471 -13.59 2.64 14.72
CA VAL A 471 -14.44 2.26 15.86
C VAL A 471 -15.47 1.19 15.47
N GLY A 472 -16.09 1.34 14.30
CA GLY A 472 -17.04 0.35 13.75
C GLY A 472 -16.39 -0.93 13.24
N ARG A 473 -15.05 -1.00 13.20
CA ARG A 473 -14.30 -2.17 12.69
C ARG A 473 -14.37 -3.33 13.68
N ARG A 474 -15.00 -4.43 13.27
CA ARG A 474 -15.14 -5.66 14.08
C ARG A 474 -13.86 -6.52 14.17
N VAL A 475 -12.69 -5.90 13.98
CA VAL A 475 -11.36 -6.55 14.07
C VAL A 475 -10.64 -5.91 15.26
N PRO A 476 -10.28 -6.66 16.31
CA PRO A 476 -9.65 -6.09 17.50
C PRO A 476 -8.24 -5.55 17.18
N PRO A 477 -7.77 -4.49 17.86
CA PRO A 477 -6.49 -3.82 17.60
C PRO A 477 -5.25 -4.58 18.10
N ALA A 478 -5.37 -5.89 18.38
CA ALA A 478 -4.29 -6.73 18.88
C ALA A 478 -4.43 -8.16 18.31
N PRO A 479 -3.33 -8.94 18.20
CA PRO A 479 -3.36 -10.35 17.76
C PRO A 479 -3.88 -11.27 18.87
N CYS A 480 -5.08 -11.01 19.38
CA CYS A 480 -5.74 -11.80 20.42
C CYS A 480 -6.95 -12.54 19.84
N GLY A 481 -6.71 -13.79 19.41
CA GLY A 481 -7.76 -14.78 19.19
C GLY A 481 -8.12 -15.08 17.72
N PRO A 482 -8.77 -16.24 17.47
CA PRO A 482 -8.93 -16.81 16.14
C PRO A 482 -9.94 -16.08 15.23
N ALA A 483 -10.59 -15.01 15.70
CA ALA A 483 -11.62 -14.28 14.95
C ALA A 483 -11.06 -13.43 13.79
N ALA A 484 -9.76 -13.08 13.83
CA ALA A 484 -9.08 -12.33 12.78
C ALA A 484 -8.07 -13.17 11.96
N ALA A 485 -8.10 -14.50 12.13
CA ALA A 485 -7.55 -15.35 11.07
C ALA A 485 -8.41 -15.11 9.81
N PRO A 486 -7.80 -14.95 8.62
CA PRO A 486 -8.51 -15.26 7.39
C PRO A 486 -9.14 -16.66 7.51
N ARG A 487 -10.08 -17.00 6.64
CA ARG A 487 -10.28 -18.40 6.27
C ARG A 487 -9.04 -18.90 5.51
N ALA A 488 -7.91 -19.02 6.21
CA ALA A 488 -6.99 -20.11 6.00
C ALA A 488 -7.80 -21.37 6.29
N LEU A 489 -8.43 -21.88 5.23
CA LEU A 489 -9.35 -23.00 5.25
C LEU A 489 -8.62 -24.20 5.88
N ARG A 490 -8.80 -24.41 7.19
CA ARG A 490 -8.41 -25.68 7.83
C ARG A 490 -9.13 -26.77 7.05
N HIS A 491 -8.42 -27.81 6.61
CA HIS A 491 -8.99 -28.90 5.81
C HIS A 491 -10.37 -29.31 6.35
N GLY A 492 -11.42 -29.14 5.52
CA GLY A 492 -12.82 -29.42 5.89
C GLY A 492 -13.68 -28.20 6.27
N SER A 493 -13.17 -26.97 6.25
CA SER A 493 -13.98 -25.76 6.46
C SER A 493 -15.02 -25.57 5.36
N ARG A 494 -16.30 -25.64 5.72
CA ARG A 494 -17.45 -25.45 4.81
C ARG A 494 -17.74 -23.98 4.60
N ASP A 495 -18.07 -23.58 3.37
CA ASP A 495 -18.54 -22.22 3.10
C ASP A 495 -19.89 -21.93 3.74
N ALA A 496 -20.13 -20.64 4.03
CA ALA A 496 -21.39 -20.14 4.57
C ALA A 496 -22.47 -20.08 3.46
N LEU A 497 -22.63 -21.20 2.76
CA LEU A 497 -23.72 -21.43 1.83
C LEU A 497 -24.94 -21.79 2.66
N THR A 498 -25.95 -20.92 2.69
CA THR A 498 -27.31 -21.32 3.05
C THR A 498 -27.83 -22.19 1.90
N PRO A 499 -27.98 -23.52 2.07
CA PRO A 499 -28.68 -24.32 1.07
C PRO A 499 -30.10 -23.77 0.94
N ARG A 500 -30.61 -23.71 -0.29
CA ARG A 500 -32.06 -23.49 -0.47
C ARG A 500 -32.77 -24.63 0.25
N PRO A 501 -33.82 -24.37 1.05
CA PRO A 501 -34.65 -25.45 1.53
C PRO A 501 -35.19 -26.18 0.30
N GLU A 502 -35.06 -27.51 0.28
CA GLU A 502 -35.73 -28.31 -0.74
C GLU A 502 -37.22 -27.95 -0.69
N CYS A 503 -37.80 -27.60 -1.84
CA CYS A 503 -39.25 -27.49 -1.92
C CYS A 503 -39.82 -28.86 -1.61
N SER A 504 -40.33 -29.04 -0.40
CA SER A 504 -41.18 -30.16 -0.05
C SER A 504 -42.39 -30.10 -0.96
N VAL A 505 -42.32 -30.89 -2.04
CA VAL A 505 -43.47 -31.14 -2.90
C VAL A 505 -44.51 -31.78 -2.00
N TRP A 506 -45.52 -31.00 -1.64
CA TRP A 506 -46.73 -31.47 -0.97
C TRP A 506 -47.43 -32.45 -1.90
N ASN A 507 -47.03 -33.72 -1.82
CA ASN A 507 -47.61 -34.78 -2.63
C ASN A 507 -48.95 -35.18 -2.02
N THR A 508 -49.97 -34.38 -2.30
CA THR A 508 -51.36 -34.64 -1.94
C THR A 508 -51.94 -35.77 -2.80
N ARG A 509 -51.53 -37.01 -2.53
CA ARG A 509 -52.24 -38.21 -3.03
C ARG A 509 -52.43 -39.28 -1.97
N THR A 510 -53.70 -39.44 -1.62
CA THR A 510 -54.34 -40.57 -0.95
C THR A 510 -53.84 -41.95 -1.39
N GLY A 511 -53.71 -42.89 -0.44
CA GLY A 511 -53.73 -44.33 -0.74
C GLY A 511 -52.68 -45.17 -0.01
N THR A 512 -53.12 -45.91 1.02
CA THR A 512 -52.63 -47.22 1.51
C THR A 512 -51.14 -47.59 1.46
N PRO A 513 -50.52 -48.04 2.57
CA PRO A 513 -49.14 -48.54 2.57
C PRO A 513 -49.05 -49.94 1.90
N PRO A 514 -48.05 -50.20 1.04
CA PRO A 514 -47.74 -51.55 0.57
C PRO A 514 -47.08 -52.39 1.69
N PRO A 515 -47.21 -53.73 1.64
CA PRO A 515 -46.89 -54.61 2.78
C PRO A 515 -45.40 -54.81 3.02
N ARG A 516 -45.03 -55.02 4.29
CA ARG A 516 -43.70 -55.49 4.68
C ARG A 516 -43.48 -56.92 4.18
N TRP A 517 -42.40 -57.14 3.43
CA TRP A 517 -41.86 -58.49 3.18
C TRP A 517 -40.74 -58.82 4.20
N PRO A 518 -40.51 -60.12 4.51
CA PRO A 518 -39.83 -60.51 5.75
C PRO A 518 -38.31 -60.52 5.65
N ARG A 519 -37.65 -60.45 6.82
CA ARG A 519 -36.22 -60.77 6.93
C ARG A 519 -36.00 -62.29 6.91
N GLY A 520 -35.10 -62.73 6.04
CA GLY A 520 -34.23 -63.89 6.23
C GLY A 520 -32.85 -63.55 5.65
N GLY A 521 -31.71 -64.05 6.15
CA GLY A 521 -31.51 -64.93 7.29
C GLY A 521 -30.43 -65.97 6.97
N SER A 522 -29.16 -65.66 7.34
CA SER A 522 -27.95 -66.51 7.14
C SER A 522 -27.60 -66.79 5.65
N THR A 523 -26.38 -67.15 5.22
CA THR A 523 -25.01 -67.33 5.76
C THR A 523 -24.04 -66.51 4.84
N GLY A 524 -22.74 -66.23 5.07
CA GLY A 524 -21.60 -66.99 5.58
C GLY A 524 -20.59 -67.24 4.43
N HIS A 525 -19.27 -67.18 4.71
CA HIS A 525 -18.13 -67.26 3.77
C HIS A 525 -17.86 -66.01 2.90
N SER A 526 -16.64 -65.66 2.49
CA SER A 526 -15.24 -65.66 3.02
C SER A 526 -14.31 -65.49 1.82
N THR A 527 -13.30 -64.60 1.92
CA THR A 527 -12.04 -64.55 1.13
C THR A 527 -12.09 -64.74 -0.39
N ASP A 528 -11.74 -63.69 -1.13
CA ASP A 528 -10.34 -63.46 -1.56
C ASP A 528 -10.04 -61.94 -1.61
#